data_AF-A0A9D5IH76-F1
#
_entry.id   AF-A0A9D5IH76-F1
#
_cell.length_a   1.000
_cell.length_b   1.000
_cell.length_c   1.000
_cell.angle_alpha   90.00
_cell.angle_beta   90.00
_cell.angle_gamma   90.00
#
_symmetry.space_group_name_H-M   'P 1'
#
loop_
_entity.id
_entity.type
_entity.pdbx_description
1 polymer ?
#
loop_
_entity_poly.entity_id
_entity_poly.type
_entity_poly.pdbx_seq_one_letter_code
_entity_poly.pdbx_strand_id
1 'polypeptide(L)'
;MELTKPDVLVLTDGSGSASIPRLDSTRRVLDGVGARLIDSEKTVPDSRVYRALREHDADFFAAILARVSEQVAGGYDLVVCDGLEGFNTSHDLCQYLVAAAVANQTEGVRPEVREFPLEAPPASWAGDDSHVLTLGETALHRKLQAAFGYTELALEVQSSLAQMGEAAFSVESMRRVWPEPTPKAPPGTPPYYETFGERRVREGVYAEVIRWVDHVLPMVNRFWNQPVGTPCTC
;
A
#
# COMPACT_ATOMS: atom_id res chain seq x y z
N MET A 1 4.30 -14.79 -13.83
CA MET A 1 3.73 -13.44 -13.77
C MET A 1 2.68 -13.36 -14.87
N GLU A 2 1.58 -12.62 -14.69
CA GLU A 2 0.46 -12.52 -15.65
C GLU A 2 -0.57 -13.69 -15.65
N LEU A 3 -0.77 -14.42 -14.54
CA LEU A 3 -1.87 -15.40 -14.43
C LEU A 3 -3.25 -14.74 -14.39
N THR A 4 -3.28 -13.48 -13.94
CA THR A 4 -4.45 -12.62 -13.85
C THR A 4 -4.11 -11.25 -14.44
N LYS A 5 -5.14 -10.48 -14.78
CA LYS A 5 -5.03 -9.10 -15.27
C LYS A 5 -5.72 -8.17 -14.26
N PRO A 6 -5.05 -7.84 -13.15
CA PRO A 6 -5.67 -7.10 -12.07
C PRO A 6 -5.93 -5.65 -12.47
N ASP A 7 -6.96 -5.08 -11.87
CA ASP A 7 -7.08 -3.64 -11.74
C ASP A 7 -6.20 -3.18 -10.57
N VAL A 8 -5.41 -2.14 -10.80
CA VAL A 8 -4.44 -1.61 -9.84
C VAL A 8 -4.83 -0.19 -9.49
N LEU A 9 -5.07 0.05 -8.21
CA LEU A 9 -5.28 1.38 -7.65
C LEU A 9 -4.00 1.84 -6.96
N VAL A 10 -3.48 3.01 -7.34
CA VAL A 10 -2.40 3.67 -6.61
C VAL A 10 -2.95 4.88 -5.86
N LEU A 11 -2.55 5.05 -4.60
CA LEU A 11 -3.02 6.18 -3.78
C LEU A 11 -2.26 7.46 -4.13
N THR A 12 -0.97 7.33 -4.40
CA THR A 12 -0.08 8.44 -4.66
C THR A 12 0.62 8.33 -6.00
N ASP A 13 1.24 9.43 -6.43
CA ASP A 13 2.04 9.49 -7.65
C ASP A 13 3.48 8.96 -7.48
N GLY A 14 3.85 8.53 -6.27
CA GLY A 14 5.17 8.00 -5.94
C GLY A 14 6.30 9.03 -6.01
N SER A 15 5.98 10.32 -5.96
CA SER A 15 6.96 11.40 -6.15
C SER A 15 8.01 11.53 -5.04
N GLY A 16 7.75 10.93 -3.88
CA GLY A 16 8.66 10.86 -2.75
C GLY A 16 9.21 12.23 -2.34
N SER A 17 10.43 12.23 -1.83
CA SER A 17 11.15 13.47 -1.50
C SER A 17 11.65 14.24 -2.73
N ALA A 18 11.74 13.58 -3.90
CA ALA A 18 12.21 14.19 -5.14
C ALA A 18 11.14 15.06 -5.83
N SER A 19 9.85 14.90 -5.46
CA SER A 19 8.72 15.59 -6.07
C SER A 19 8.58 15.34 -7.58
N ILE A 20 9.06 14.19 -8.07
CA ILE A 20 8.96 13.78 -9.48
C ILE A 20 7.95 12.63 -9.57
N PRO A 21 6.73 12.86 -10.09
CA PRO A 21 5.72 11.83 -10.26
C PRO A 21 6.23 10.65 -11.10
N ARG A 22 5.88 9.43 -10.70
CA ARG A 22 6.34 8.18 -11.34
C ARG A 22 5.22 7.43 -12.08
N LEU A 23 4.06 8.07 -12.29
CA LEU A 23 2.87 7.44 -12.87
C LEU A 23 3.09 6.87 -14.27
N ASP A 24 3.89 7.51 -15.12
CA ASP A 24 4.17 7.00 -16.46
C ASP A 24 5.01 5.71 -16.42
N SER A 25 5.96 5.62 -15.51
CA SER A 25 6.73 4.40 -15.27
C SER A 25 5.87 3.29 -14.68
N THR A 26 5.00 3.62 -13.72
CA THR A 26 3.97 2.70 -13.21
C THR A 26 3.09 2.17 -14.35
N ARG A 27 2.56 3.05 -15.21
CA ARG A 27 1.70 2.65 -16.33
C ARG A 27 2.42 1.70 -17.30
N ARG A 28 3.68 2.00 -17.65
CA ARG A 28 4.49 1.12 -18.53
C ARG A 28 4.66 -0.28 -17.96
N VAL A 29 4.92 -0.41 -16.66
CA VAL A 29 5.03 -1.72 -15.99
C VAL A 29 3.70 -2.47 -16.04
N LEU A 30 2.60 -1.80 -15.71
CA LEU A 30 1.27 -2.40 -15.70
C LEU A 30 0.81 -2.84 -17.10
N ASP A 31 0.99 -1.99 -18.11
CA ASP A 31 0.69 -2.30 -19.51
C ASP A 31 1.49 -3.52 -19.99
N GLY A 32 2.76 -3.60 -19.59
CA GLY A 32 3.66 -4.72 -19.94
C GLY A 32 3.20 -6.08 -19.41
N VAL A 33 2.39 -6.10 -18.35
CA VAL A 33 1.82 -7.33 -17.76
C VAL A 33 0.31 -7.48 -18.01
N GLY A 34 -0.29 -6.55 -18.77
CA GLY A 34 -1.72 -6.53 -19.07
C GLY A 34 -2.62 -6.19 -17.88
N ALA A 35 -2.08 -5.57 -16.83
CA ALA A 35 -2.84 -5.00 -15.73
C ALA A 35 -3.37 -3.60 -16.11
N ARG A 36 -4.41 -3.13 -15.44
CA ARG A 36 -5.03 -1.83 -15.71
C ARG A 36 -4.89 -0.90 -14.52
N LEU A 37 -4.27 0.27 -14.74
CA LEU A 37 -4.26 1.34 -13.74
C LEU A 37 -5.63 2.03 -13.71
N ILE A 38 -6.32 1.97 -12.58
CA ILE A 38 -7.61 2.62 -12.36
C ILE A 38 -7.45 3.91 -11.53
N ASP A 39 -8.35 4.88 -11.73
CA ASP A 39 -8.41 6.14 -10.98
C ASP A 39 -7.08 6.94 -10.96
N SER A 40 -6.26 6.82 -12.01
CA SER A 40 -4.93 7.44 -12.08
C SER A 40 -4.97 8.98 -12.00
N GLU A 41 -6.07 9.60 -12.42
CA GLU A 41 -6.31 11.04 -12.34
C GLU A 41 -6.60 11.52 -10.91
N LYS A 42 -6.96 10.61 -10.01
CA LYS A 42 -7.26 10.91 -8.60
C LYS A 42 -6.03 10.72 -7.69
N THR A 43 -4.87 10.33 -8.23
CA THR A 43 -3.65 10.17 -7.45
C THR A 43 -3.17 11.51 -6.92
N VAL A 44 -2.56 11.50 -5.74
CA VAL A 44 -2.04 12.71 -5.08
C VAL A 44 -0.53 12.62 -4.86
N PRO A 45 0.18 13.75 -4.72
CA PRO A 45 1.58 13.72 -4.34
C PRO A 45 1.80 13.05 -2.97
N ASP A 46 2.91 12.33 -2.81
CA ASP A 46 3.31 11.75 -1.51
C ASP A 46 3.35 12.82 -0.40
N SER A 47 3.79 14.03 -0.75
CA SER A 47 3.84 15.18 0.15
C SER A 47 2.45 15.61 0.65
N ARG A 48 1.38 15.37 -0.11
CA ARG A 48 0.00 15.67 0.32
C ARG A 48 -0.45 14.69 1.41
N VAL A 49 -0.13 13.40 1.27
CA VAL A 49 -0.42 12.39 2.32
C VAL A 49 0.36 12.71 3.59
N TYR A 50 1.65 13.00 3.46
CA TYR A 50 2.49 13.38 4.59
C TYR A 50 1.93 14.62 5.31
N ARG A 51 1.58 15.68 4.57
CA ARG A 51 0.95 16.87 5.15
C ARG A 51 -0.38 16.56 5.82
N ALA A 52 -1.24 15.77 5.19
CA ALA A 52 -2.54 15.40 5.74
C ALA A 52 -2.42 14.62 7.06
N LEU A 53 -1.43 13.73 7.20
CA LEU A 53 -1.14 13.06 8.46
C LEU A 53 -0.72 14.05 9.56
N ARG A 54 0.15 15.01 9.23
CA ARG A 54 0.61 16.05 10.18
C ARG A 54 -0.52 16.96 10.64
N GLU A 55 -1.38 17.35 9.71
CA GLU A 55 -2.47 18.29 9.95
C GLU A 55 -3.76 17.62 10.41
N HIS A 56 -3.76 16.29 10.58
CA HIS A 56 -4.95 15.50 10.95
C HIS A 56 -6.15 15.75 10.02
N ASP A 57 -5.87 15.92 8.72
CA ASP A 57 -6.82 16.27 7.67
C ASP A 57 -7.81 15.12 7.42
N ALA A 58 -8.86 15.08 8.24
CA ALA A 58 -9.83 14.00 8.25
C ALA A 58 -10.62 13.91 6.93
N ASP A 59 -10.95 15.05 6.33
CA ASP A 59 -11.73 15.12 5.09
C ASP A 59 -10.94 14.53 3.92
N PHE A 60 -9.63 14.81 3.87
CA PHE A 60 -8.74 14.20 2.88
C PHE A 60 -8.75 12.66 2.97
N PHE A 61 -8.59 12.10 4.18
CA PHE A 61 -8.59 10.65 4.31
C PHE A 61 -9.98 10.03 4.15
N ALA A 62 -11.05 10.74 4.52
CA ALA A 62 -12.43 10.30 4.24
C ALA A 62 -12.67 10.19 2.73
N ALA A 63 -12.17 11.14 1.93
CA ALA A 63 -12.26 11.07 0.47
C ALA A 63 -11.48 9.89 -0.11
N ILE A 64 -10.28 9.60 0.41
CA ILE A 64 -9.50 8.42 0.00
C ILE A 64 -10.24 7.13 0.38
N LEU A 65 -10.76 7.03 1.60
CA LEU A 65 -11.52 5.87 2.06
C LEU A 65 -12.77 5.64 1.20
N ALA A 66 -13.50 6.69 0.85
CA ALA A 66 -14.65 6.59 -0.04
C ALA A 66 -14.25 6.03 -1.41
N ARG A 67 -13.14 6.51 -1.98
CA ARG A 67 -12.61 5.99 -3.24
C ARG A 67 -12.22 4.51 -3.15
N VAL A 68 -11.51 4.12 -2.09
CA VAL A 68 -11.14 2.70 -1.87
C VAL A 68 -12.39 1.84 -1.69
N SER A 69 -13.39 2.34 -0.95
CA SER A 69 -14.66 1.63 -0.70
C SER A 69 -15.46 1.41 -1.97
N GLU A 70 -15.50 2.41 -2.88
CA GLU A 70 -16.11 2.27 -4.21
C GLU A 70 -15.47 1.13 -5.01
N GLN A 71 -14.14 1.05 -5.02
CA GLN A 71 -13.42 0.00 -5.74
C GLN A 71 -13.62 -1.38 -5.08
N VAL A 72 -13.54 -1.47 -3.75
CA VAL A 72 -13.78 -2.72 -3.01
C VAL A 72 -15.19 -3.26 -3.27
N ALA A 73 -16.20 -2.39 -3.38
CA ALA A 73 -17.57 -2.76 -3.73
C ALA A 73 -17.75 -3.16 -5.21
N GLY A 74 -16.73 -2.98 -6.05
CA GLY A 74 -16.74 -3.21 -7.50
C GLY A 74 -16.83 -4.67 -7.95
N GLY A 75 -17.07 -5.62 -7.04
CA GLY A 75 -17.29 -7.03 -7.36
C GLY A 75 -16.02 -7.86 -7.56
N TYR A 76 -14.92 -7.49 -6.90
CA TYR A 76 -13.71 -8.31 -6.87
C TYR A 76 -13.88 -9.50 -5.90
N ASP A 77 -13.34 -10.65 -6.24
CA ASP A 77 -13.26 -11.81 -5.33
C ASP A 77 -12.08 -11.67 -4.35
N LEU A 78 -11.03 -10.97 -4.76
CA LEU A 78 -9.77 -10.80 -4.04
C LEU A 78 -9.26 -9.36 -4.19
N VAL A 79 -8.91 -8.75 -3.07
CA VAL A 79 -8.19 -7.48 -2.99
C VAL A 79 -6.83 -7.76 -2.35
N VAL A 80 -5.76 -7.30 -2.99
CA VAL A 80 -4.38 -7.43 -2.50
C VAL A 80 -3.83 -6.03 -2.25
N CYS A 81 -3.19 -5.83 -1.11
CA CYS A 81 -2.66 -4.53 -0.68
C CYS A 81 -1.29 -4.65 -0.01
N ASP A 82 -0.63 -3.51 0.19
CA ASP A 82 0.64 -3.43 0.91
C ASP A 82 0.48 -3.97 2.35
N GLY A 83 1.52 -4.63 2.84
CA GLY A 83 1.58 -5.13 4.20
C GLY A 83 1.77 -4.06 5.26
N LEU A 84 1.20 -4.32 6.44
CA LEU A 84 1.47 -3.52 7.64
C LEU A 84 2.88 -3.86 8.18
N GLU A 85 3.89 -3.10 7.76
CA GLU A 85 5.32 -3.39 8.00
C GLU A 85 6.00 -2.38 8.93
N GLY A 86 5.35 -1.25 9.24
CA GLY A 86 5.93 -0.23 10.12
C GLY A 86 7.13 0.50 9.50
N PHE A 87 7.36 0.31 8.21
CA PHE A 87 8.49 0.88 7.47
C PHE A 87 8.16 2.23 6.83
N ASN A 88 6.97 2.37 6.26
CA ASN A 88 6.48 3.57 5.60
C ASN A 88 4.99 3.76 5.90
N THR A 89 4.64 4.96 6.35
CA THR A 89 3.27 5.29 6.74
C THR A 89 2.27 5.21 5.59
N SER A 90 2.69 5.51 4.35
CA SER A 90 1.81 5.41 3.17
C SER A 90 1.49 3.96 2.82
N HIS A 91 2.46 3.04 2.94
CA HIS A 91 2.22 1.61 2.72
C HIS A 91 1.31 1.03 3.81
N ASP A 92 1.58 1.34 5.08
CA ASP A 92 0.71 0.93 6.20
C ASP A 92 -0.72 1.47 6.04
N LEU A 93 -0.90 2.69 5.50
CA LEU A 93 -2.21 3.28 5.21
C LEU A 93 -3.00 2.50 4.16
N CYS A 94 -2.36 1.93 3.14
CA CYS A 94 -3.04 1.10 2.13
C CYS A 94 -3.80 -0.05 2.81
N GLN A 95 -3.14 -0.74 3.74
CA GLN A 95 -3.74 -1.83 4.51
C GLN A 95 -4.96 -1.36 5.30
N TYR A 96 -4.80 -0.29 6.09
CA TYR A 96 -5.89 0.24 6.92
C TYR A 96 -7.11 0.67 6.11
N LEU A 97 -6.88 1.32 4.97
CA LEU A 97 -7.97 1.78 4.09
C LEU A 97 -8.73 0.61 3.49
N VAL A 98 -8.04 -0.43 3.02
CA VAL A 98 -8.67 -1.64 2.45
C VAL A 98 -9.42 -2.41 3.53
N ALA A 99 -8.80 -2.62 4.71
CA ALA A 99 -9.43 -3.32 5.82
C ALA A 99 -10.69 -2.60 6.31
N ALA A 100 -10.63 -1.26 6.45
CA ALA A 100 -11.79 -0.46 6.82
C ALA A 100 -12.88 -0.48 5.75
N ALA A 101 -12.52 -0.34 4.46
CA ALA A 101 -13.48 -0.40 3.36
C ALA A 101 -14.29 -1.71 3.37
N VAL A 102 -13.61 -2.85 3.55
CA VAL A 102 -14.28 -4.16 3.64
C VAL A 102 -15.08 -4.31 4.93
N ALA A 103 -14.57 -3.83 6.06
CA ALA A 103 -15.30 -3.88 7.34
C ALA A 103 -16.60 -3.06 7.29
N ASN A 104 -16.56 -1.89 6.64
CA ASN A 104 -17.68 -0.98 6.49
C ASN A 104 -18.67 -1.41 5.39
N GLN A 105 -18.35 -2.39 4.56
CA GLN A 105 -19.27 -2.84 3.52
C GLN A 105 -20.50 -3.55 4.11
N THR A 106 -21.69 -3.00 3.89
CA THR A 106 -22.97 -3.53 4.40
C THR A 106 -23.72 -4.42 3.40
N GLU A 107 -23.39 -4.31 2.11
CA GLU A 107 -24.09 -5.00 1.02
C GLU A 107 -23.11 -5.70 0.08
N GLY A 108 -23.59 -6.76 -0.60
CA GLY A 108 -22.78 -7.55 -1.51
C GLY A 108 -21.86 -8.57 -0.82
N VAL A 109 -21.16 -9.35 -1.63
CA VAL A 109 -20.14 -10.28 -1.15
C VAL A 109 -18.86 -9.48 -0.89
N ARG A 110 -18.31 -9.61 0.32
CA ARG A 110 -17.03 -8.98 0.68
C ARG A 110 -15.89 -9.74 0.00
N PRO A 111 -14.94 -9.05 -0.66
CA PRO A 111 -13.76 -9.71 -1.20
C PRO A 111 -12.93 -10.34 -0.08
N GLU A 112 -12.18 -11.37 -0.43
CA GLU A 112 -11.04 -11.74 0.40
C GLU A 112 -9.99 -10.62 0.36
N VAL A 113 -9.42 -10.26 1.50
CA VAL A 113 -8.31 -9.31 1.58
C VAL A 113 -7.03 -10.05 1.90
N ARG A 114 -5.98 -9.77 1.13
CA ARG A 114 -4.63 -10.23 1.42
C ARG A 114 -3.61 -9.10 1.38
N GLU A 115 -2.52 -9.30 2.11
CA GLU A 115 -1.40 -8.37 2.18
C GLU A 115 -0.08 -9.06 1.80
N PHE A 116 0.81 -8.34 1.12
CA PHE A 116 2.14 -8.83 0.74
C PHE A 116 3.25 -7.92 1.29
N PRO A 117 4.43 -8.48 1.60
CA PRO A 117 5.54 -7.68 2.11
C PRO A 117 6.19 -6.86 0.99
N LEU A 118 6.63 -5.64 1.32
CA LEU A 118 7.47 -4.81 0.47
C LEU A 118 8.92 -4.80 0.98
N GLU A 119 9.10 -4.90 2.30
CA GLU A 119 10.38 -4.69 2.99
C GLU A 119 10.98 -5.98 3.58
N ALA A 120 10.29 -7.11 3.41
CA ALA A 120 10.75 -8.42 3.83
C ALA A 120 10.81 -9.41 2.65
N PRO A 121 11.69 -10.44 2.70
CA PRO A 121 11.68 -11.51 1.71
C PRO A 121 10.29 -12.13 1.60
N PRO A 122 9.67 -12.25 0.40
CA PRO A 122 8.29 -12.72 0.27
C PRO A 122 8.04 -14.09 0.92
N ALA A 123 9.00 -15.01 0.81
CA ALA A 123 8.92 -16.33 1.43
C ALA A 123 8.82 -16.30 2.97
N SER A 124 9.31 -15.23 3.63
CA SER A 124 9.18 -15.08 5.09
C SER A 124 7.73 -14.87 5.53
N TRP A 125 6.84 -14.51 4.59
CA TRP A 125 5.42 -14.34 4.83
C TRP A 125 4.58 -15.59 4.57
N ALA A 126 5.19 -16.67 4.10
CA ALA A 126 4.52 -17.94 3.89
C ALA A 126 4.08 -18.60 5.21
N GLY A 127 2.91 -19.21 5.18
CA GLY A 127 2.27 -19.93 6.29
C GLY A 127 0.96 -20.61 5.85
N ASP A 128 0.28 -21.28 6.77
CA ASP A 128 -0.87 -22.16 6.47
C ASP A 128 -2.05 -21.47 5.76
N ASP A 129 -2.27 -20.17 6.02
CA ASP A 129 -3.33 -19.35 5.40
C ASP A 129 -2.77 -18.31 4.42
N SER A 130 -1.53 -18.50 3.97
CA SER A 130 -0.93 -17.65 2.93
C SER A 130 -1.21 -18.22 1.53
N HIS A 131 -1.43 -17.34 0.57
CA HIS A 131 -1.42 -17.70 -0.83
C HIS A 131 0.01 -17.52 -1.35
N VAL A 132 0.65 -18.61 -1.76
CA VAL A 132 2.04 -18.61 -2.22
C VAL A 132 2.09 -18.91 -3.71
N LEU A 133 2.76 -18.03 -4.46
CA LEU A 133 3.04 -18.22 -5.88
C LEU A 133 4.54 -18.44 -6.06
N THR A 134 4.90 -19.50 -6.77
CA THR A 134 6.29 -19.75 -7.19
C THR A 134 6.44 -19.43 -8.66
N LEU A 135 7.32 -18.49 -8.97
CA LEU A 135 7.67 -18.08 -10.31
C LEU A 135 8.74 -19.02 -10.87
N GLY A 136 8.44 -19.64 -12.01
CA GLY A 136 9.48 -20.29 -12.82
C GLY A 136 10.48 -19.27 -13.35
N GLU A 137 11.64 -19.75 -13.80
CA GLU A 137 12.77 -18.92 -14.25
C GLU A 137 12.37 -17.84 -15.27
N THR A 138 11.57 -18.19 -16.28
CA THR A 138 11.12 -17.23 -17.30
C THR A 138 10.24 -16.13 -16.72
N ALA A 139 9.40 -16.45 -15.73
CA ALA A 139 8.54 -15.48 -15.06
C ALA A 139 9.34 -14.57 -14.12
N LEU A 140 10.29 -15.14 -13.37
CA LEU A 140 11.23 -14.38 -12.55
C LEU A 140 12.05 -13.41 -13.40
N HIS A 141 12.57 -13.89 -14.54
CA HIS A 141 13.32 -13.05 -15.46
C HIS A 141 12.50 -11.84 -15.93
N ARG A 142 11.23 -12.04 -16.33
CA ARG A 142 10.36 -10.92 -16.70
C ARG A 142 10.08 -9.96 -15.53
N LYS A 143 9.88 -10.48 -14.33
CA LYS A 143 9.70 -9.66 -13.11
C LYS A 143 10.92 -8.77 -12.86
N LEU A 144 12.11 -9.35 -12.94
CA LEU A 144 13.37 -8.61 -12.75
C LEU A 144 13.58 -7.58 -13.86
N GLN A 145 13.30 -7.92 -15.13
CA GLN A 145 13.37 -6.96 -16.23
C GLN A 145 12.40 -5.78 -16.06
N ALA A 146 11.17 -6.03 -15.59
CA ALA A 146 10.22 -4.97 -15.28
C ALA A 146 10.74 -4.06 -14.14
N ALA A 147 11.31 -4.66 -13.08
CA ALA A 147 11.91 -3.90 -11.98
C ALA A 147 13.10 -3.05 -12.45
N PHE A 148 14.03 -3.60 -13.23
CA PHE A 148 15.16 -2.86 -13.78
C PHE A 148 14.76 -1.78 -14.80
N GLY A 149 13.63 -1.98 -15.50
CA GLY A 149 13.04 -0.99 -16.39
C GLY A 149 12.43 0.22 -15.67
N TYR A 150 12.24 0.13 -14.35
CA TYR A 150 11.73 1.21 -13.53
C TYR A 150 12.88 2.11 -13.04
N THR A 151 13.32 3.02 -13.90
CA THR A 151 14.54 3.82 -13.69
C THR A 151 14.54 4.66 -12.42
N GLU A 152 13.39 5.19 -12.03
CA GLU A 152 13.21 6.05 -10.86
C GLU A 152 13.28 5.28 -9.54
N LEU A 153 13.28 3.94 -9.58
CA LEU A 153 13.42 3.02 -8.46
C LEU A 153 14.71 2.18 -8.54
N ALA A 154 15.66 2.55 -9.40
CA ALA A 154 16.84 1.73 -9.65
C ALA A 154 17.67 1.47 -8.38
N LEU A 155 17.77 2.45 -7.47
CA LEU A 155 18.52 2.29 -6.22
C LEU A 155 17.80 1.37 -5.24
N GLU A 156 16.49 1.52 -5.13
CA GLU A 156 15.62 0.68 -4.30
C GLU A 156 15.69 -0.77 -4.79
N VAL A 157 15.52 -1.00 -6.10
CA VAL A 157 15.64 -2.34 -6.71
C VAL A 157 17.01 -2.96 -6.45
N GLN A 158 18.10 -2.20 -6.64
CA GLN A 158 19.45 -2.70 -6.37
C GLN A 158 19.66 -3.03 -4.89
N SER A 159 19.17 -2.18 -3.98
CA SER A 159 19.27 -2.40 -2.54
C SER A 159 18.51 -3.67 -2.12
N SER A 160 17.28 -3.84 -2.60
CA SER A 160 16.47 -5.02 -2.32
C SER A 160 17.12 -6.30 -2.85
N LEU A 161 17.70 -6.26 -4.06
CA LEU A 161 18.43 -7.39 -4.63
C LEU A 161 19.73 -7.70 -3.88
N ALA A 162 20.48 -6.69 -3.45
CA ALA A 162 21.70 -6.88 -2.67
C ALA A 162 21.41 -7.48 -1.28
N GLN A 163 20.29 -7.10 -0.68
CA GLN A 163 19.88 -7.58 0.64
C GLN A 163 19.27 -8.98 0.61
N MET A 164 18.41 -9.27 -0.37
CA MET A 164 17.59 -10.49 -0.38
C MET A 164 18.03 -11.52 -1.43
N GLY A 165 18.75 -11.10 -2.47
CA GLY A 165 19.11 -11.92 -3.62
C GLY A 165 17.97 -12.10 -4.63
N GLU A 166 18.29 -12.30 -5.91
CA GLU A 166 17.31 -12.47 -6.98
C GLU A 166 16.34 -13.65 -6.73
N ALA A 167 16.86 -14.75 -6.17
CA ALA A 167 16.07 -15.95 -5.91
C ALA A 167 14.92 -15.71 -4.91
N ALA A 168 15.05 -14.73 -4.00
CA ALA A 168 13.99 -14.39 -3.06
C ALA A 168 12.72 -13.87 -3.77
N PHE A 169 12.89 -13.24 -4.94
CA PHE A 169 11.79 -12.71 -5.74
C PHE A 169 11.10 -13.75 -6.64
N SER A 170 11.56 -15.01 -6.60
CA SER A 170 10.89 -16.15 -7.25
C SER A 170 9.65 -16.62 -6.49
N VAL A 171 9.43 -16.12 -5.27
CA VAL A 171 8.26 -16.42 -4.46
C VAL A 171 7.47 -15.13 -4.26
N GLU A 172 6.15 -15.21 -4.35
CA GLU A 172 5.22 -14.21 -3.81
C GLU A 172 4.45 -14.87 -2.68
N SER A 173 4.26 -14.19 -1.56
CA SER A 173 3.41 -14.65 -0.47
C SER A 173 2.45 -13.57 -0.04
N MET A 174 1.18 -13.94 0.05
CA MET A 174 0.09 -13.04 0.42
C MET A 174 -0.66 -13.61 1.62
N ARG A 175 -0.55 -12.96 2.78
CA ARG A 175 -1.23 -13.37 4.01
C ARG A 175 -2.66 -12.86 4.02
N ARG A 176 -3.57 -13.62 4.62
CA ARG A 176 -4.95 -13.20 4.78
C ARG A 176 -5.07 -12.08 5.81
N VAL A 177 -5.76 -11.01 5.45
CA VAL A 177 -6.14 -9.94 6.37
C VAL A 177 -7.51 -10.28 6.94
N TRP A 178 -7.55 -10.50 8.25
CA TRP A 178 -8.79 -10.76 8.97
C TRP A 178 -9.43 -9.43 9.41
N PRO A 179 -10.77 -9.29 9.28
CA PRO A 179 -11.47 -8.14 9.84
C PRO A 179 -11.27 -8.09 11.36
N GLU A 180 -10.77 -6.97 11.87
CA GLU A 180 -10.55 -6.74 13.29
C GLU A 180 -11.44 -5.58 13.76
N PRO A 181 -11.90 -5.59 15.02
CA PRO A 181 -12.78 -4.55 15.55
C PRO A 181 -12.04 -3.20 15.75
N THR A 182 -10.71 -3.23 15.79
CA THR A 182 -9.86 -2.06 16.01
C THR A 182 -8.62 -2.15 15.13
N PRO A 183 -8.03 -1.01 14.73
CA PRO A 183 -6.79 -1.03 13.97
C PRO A 183 -5.63 -1.62 14.77
N LYS A 184 -4.85 -2.46 14.10
CA LYS A 184 -3.60 -3.00 14.65
C LYS A 184 -2.54 -1.90 14.70
N ALA A 185 -1.67 -1.93 15.70
CA ALA A 185 -0.48 -1.10 15.65
C ALA A 185 0.50 -1.65 14.61
N PRO A 186 1.24 -0.80 13.88
CA PRO A 186 2.32 -1.24 13.03
C PRO A 186 3.41 -1.94 13.86
N PRO A 187 4.15 -2.91 13.30
CA PRO A 187 5.22 -3.59 14.01
C PRO A 187 6.37 -2.65 14.37
N GLY A 188 7.07 -2.98 15.45
CA GLY A 188 8.17 -2.18 16.01
C GLY A 188 7.74 -1.23 17.13
N THR A 189 8.64 -1.01 18.09
CA THR A 189 8.41 -0.10 19.23
C THR A 189 9.63 0.80 19.45
N PRO A 190 9.69 2.00 18.84
CA PRO A 190 8.71 2.54 17.88
C PRO A 190 8.82 1.89 16.47
N PRO A 191 7.82 2.07 15.60
CA PRO A 191 7.90 1.65 14.19
C PRO A 191 9.11 2.28 13.49
N TYR A 192 9.64 1.59 12.47
CA TYR A 192 10.84 2.04 11.76
C TYR A 192 10.67 3.45 11.17
N TYR A 193 9.51 3.77 10.58
CA TYR A 193 9.26 5.09 10.00
C TYR A 193 9.43 6.24 11.01
N GLU A 194 9.23 6.01 12.31
CA GLU A 194 9.45 7.03 13.34
C GLU A 194 10.94 7.31 13.51
N THR A 195 11.75 6.25 13.68
CA THR A 195 13.20 6.37 13.83
C THR A 195 13.85 6.96 12.57
N PHE A 196 13.34 6.57 11.40
CA PHE A 196 13.74 7.15 10.11
C PHE A 196 13.36 8.63 10.04
N GLY A 197 12.12 8.97 10.41
CA GLY A 197 11.62 10.34 10.44
C GLY A 197 12.44 11.24 11.37
N GLU A 198 12.79 10.76 12.57
CA GLU A 198 13.65 11.47 13.53
C GLU A 198 15.01 11.81 12.93
N ARG A 199 15.59 10.89 12.16
CA ARG A 199 16.82 11.17 11.40
C ARG A 199 16.59 12.24 10.33
N ARG A 200 15.52 12.15 9.56
CA ARG A 200 15.22 13.13 8.49
C ARG A 200 14.91 14.53 9.02
N VAL A 201 14.32 14.64 10.22
CA VAL A 201 14.15 15.93 10.91
C VAL A 201 15.50 16.51 11.33
N ARG A 202 16.40 15.70 11.91
CA ARG A 202 17.77 16.15 12.24
C ARG A 202 18.58 16.59 11.02
N GLU A 203 18.32 15.98 9.86
CA GLU A 203 18.92 16.34 8.57
C GLU A 203 18.24 17.56 7.91
N GLY A 204 17.17 18.10 8.49
CA GLY A 204 16.43 19.26 7.95
C GLY A 204 15.57 18.95 6.73
N VAL A 205 15.31 17.67 6.43
CA VAL A 205 14.50 17.25 5.29
C VAL A 205 13.02 17.25 5.63
N TYR A 206 12.67 16.77 6.82
CA TYR A 206 11.30 16.77 7.32
C TYR A 206 11.12 17.85 8.37
N ALA A 207 9.97 18.51 8.35
CA ALA A 207 9.62 19.48 9.37
C ALA A 207 9.26 18.81 10.70
N GLU A 208 8.77 17.56 10.65
CA GLU A 208 8.29 16.83 11.82
C GLU A 208 8.31 15.32 11.59
N VAL A 209 8.35 14.56 12.69
CA VAL A 209 8.26 13.11 12.66
C VAL A 209 6.79 12.70 12.69
N ILE A 210 6.35 11.92 11.70
CA ILE A 210 5.06 11.22 11.80
C ILE A 210 5.19 10.10 12.82
N ARG A 211 4.26 10.06 13.76
CA ARG A 211 4.19 9.07 14.84
C ARG A 211 2.90 8.28 14.78
N TRP A 212 2.97 7.00 15.13
CA TRP A 212 1.80 6.12 15.18
C TRP A 212 0.70 6.73 16.04
N VAL A 213 1.03 7.02 17.30
CA VAL A 213 0.06 7.45 18.31
C VAL A 213 -0.50 8.84 17.99
N ASP A 214 0.37 9.78 17.60
CA ASP A 214 -0.04 11.18 17.48
C ASP A 214 -0.67 11.50 16.12
N HIS A 215 -0.30 10.80 15.06
CA HIS A 215 -0.65 11.21 13.69
C HIS A 215 -1.47 10.16 12.95
N VAL A 216 -1.07 8.88 13.01
CA VAL A 216 -1.68 7.83 12.19
C VAL A 216 -2.94 7.28 12.88
N LEU A 217 -2.84 6.86 14.15
CA LEU A 217 -3.93 6.26 14.92
C LEU A 217 -5.20 7.14 14.96
N PRO A 218 -5.13 8.48 15.14
CA PRO A 218 -6.33 9.32 15.08
C PRO A 218 -7.05 9.26 13.74
N MET A 219 -6.31 9.12 12.62
CA MET A 219 -6.92 9.01 11.29
C MET A 219 -7.52 7.62 11.09
N VAL A 220 -6.77 6.57 11.43
CA VAL A 220 -7.21 5.19 11.25
C VAL A 220 -8.45 4.88 12.11
N ASN A 221 -8.52 5.40 13.34
CA ASN A 221 -9.72 5.27 14.17
C ASN A 221 -10.96 5.88 13.53
N ARG A 222 -10.82 6.91 12.68
CA ARG A 222 -11.95 7.48 11.95
C ARG A 222 -12.42 6.54 10.84
N PHE A 223 -11.56 5.71 10.26
CA PHE A 223 -11.97 4.76 9.21
C PHE A 223 -12.90 3.68 9.76
N TRP A 224 -12.62 3.18 10.96
CA TRP A 224 -13.42 2.14 11.63
C TRP A 224 -14.73 2.64 12.25
N ASN A 225 -14.82 3.93 12.57
CA ASN A 225 -15.97 4.52 13.26
C ASN A 225 -16.93 5.27 12.31
N GLN A 226 -16.85 5.06 10.99
CA GLN A 226 -17.79 5.71 10.06
C GLN A 226 -19.10 4.93 9.95
N PRO A 227 -20.25 5.51 10.33
CA PRO A 227 -21.53 4.97 9.91
C PRO A 227 -21.66 5.08 8.40
N VAL A 228 -21.99 3.97 7.74
CA VAL A 228 -22.25 3.93 6.30
C VAL A 228 -23.47 4.80 5.99
N GLY A 229 -23.26 5.88 5.24
CA GLY A 229 -24.29 6.64 4.54
C GLY A 229 -25.43 7.20 5.41
N THR A 230 -25.37 8.49 5.74
CA THR A 230 -26.63 9.25 5.74
C THR A 230 -26.89 9.65 4.30
N PRO A 231 -28.02 9.30 3.67
CA PRO A 231 -28.37 9.84 2.36
C PRO A 231 -28.39 11.37 2.49
N CYS A 232 -27.72 12.06 1.58
CA CYS A 232 -27.89 13.50 1.44
C CYS A 232 -29.36 13.75 1.10
N THR A 233 -30.17 14.17 2.07
CA THR A 233 -31.49 14.75 1.80
C THR A 233 -31.29 16.22 1.51
N CYS A 234 -31.12 16.54 0.22
CA CYS A 234 -31.38 17.86 -0.33
C CYS A 234 -32.39 17.75 -1.48
#